data_AF-A0A441X5G2-F1
#
_entry.id   AF-A0A441X5G2-F1
#
_cell.length_a   1.000
_cell.length_b   1.000
_cell.length_c   1.000
_cell.angle_alpha   90.00
_cell.angle_beta   90.00
_cell.angle_gamma   90.00
#
_symmetry.space_group_name_H-M   'P 1'
#
loop_
_entity.id
_entity.type
_entity.pdbx_description
1 polymer ?
#
loop_
_entity_poly.entity_id
_entity_poly.type
_entity_poly.pdbx_seq_one_letter_code
_entity_poly.pdbx_strand_id
1 'polypeptide(L)'
;TSWREPLLRHHERLQSVRESVLVVQFGGAVGTLEKFADKGAAIRAALARQLSLGDAPQWHSQRDRIAELASWLSLVTGGLGKFGQDIALMAQAGDELQRAGGGSSSAMAHKRNPIDAEMLVTLARYNAIQLSGMHHALIHEQERSGAAWTLEWLILPQMLMAAGASTCVADRLVRTIAAIGGKID
;
A
#
# COMPACT_ATOMS: atom_id res chain seq x y z
N THR A 1 21.31 -4.19 2.92
CA THR A 1 20.89 -2.94 3.62
C THR A 1 19.95 -2.10 2.76
N SER A 2 20.27 -1.79 1.51
CA SER A 2 19.47 -0.87 0.67
C SER A 2 18.03 -1.32 0.33
N TRP A 3 17.71 -2.63 0.34
CA TRP A 3 16.33 -3.13 0.13
C TRP A 3 15.54 -3.29 1.43
N ARG A 4 16.20 -3.77 2.49
CA ARG A 4 15.57 -4.13 3.77
C ARG A 4 15.23 -2.90 4.62
N GLU A 5 16.16 -1.95 4.73
CA GLU A 5 16.03 -0.83 5.66
C GLU A 5 14.81 0.07 5.39
N PRO A 6 14.44 0.41 4.14
CA PRO A 6 13.19 1.12 3.89
C PRO A 6 11.94 0.36 4.35
N LEU A 7 11.89 -0.95 4.11
CA LEU A 7 10.75 -1.79 4.51
C LEU A 7 10.59 -1.86 6.04
N LEU A 8 11.69 -1.91 6.79
CA LEU A 8 11.65 -1.82 8.26
C LEU A 8 11.08 -0.49 8.74
N ARG A 9 11.53 0.63 8.18
CA ARG A 9 10.97 1.95 8.52
C ARG A 9 9.49 2.05 8.18
N HIS A 10 9.04 1.46 7.07
CA HIS A 10 7.62 1.41 6.72
C HIS A 10 6.83 0.51 7.67
N HIS A 11 7.41 -0.59 8.13
CA HIS A 11 6.82 -1.45 9.15
C HIS A 11 6.67 -0.73 10.50
N GLU A 12 7.68 0.03 10.92
CA GLU A 12 7.60 0.86 12.14
C GLU A 12 6.49 1.92 12.03
N ARG A 13 6.42 2.61 10.89
CA ARG A 13 5.37 3.62 10.62
C ARG A 13 3.97 3.02 10.54
N LEU A 14 3.83 1.73 10.26
CA LEU A 14 2.53 1.08 10.10
C LEU A 14 1.65 1.23 11.35
N GLN A 15 2.23 1.24 12.55
CA GLN A 15 1.44 1.42 13.77
C GLN A 15 0.76 2.79 13.81
N SER A 16 1.51 3.87 13.52
CA SER A 16 0.97 5.23 13.42
C SER A 16 -0.14 5.32 12.36
N VAL A 17 0.08 4.72 11.19
CA VAL A 17 -0.93 4.70 10.12
C VAL A 17 -2.19 3.94 10.58
N ARG A 18 -2.03 2.80 11.28
CA ARG A 18 -3.17 2.02 11.81
C ARG A 18 -3.95 2.82 12.84
N GLU A 19 -3.30 3.50 13.77
CA GLU A 19 -3.94 4.36 14.76
C GLU A 19 -4.71 5.52 14.11
N SER A 20 -4.16 6.06 13.02
CA SER A 20 -4.78 7.12 12.21
C SER A 20 -6.05 6.63 11.49
N VAL A 21 -6.02 5.46 10.83
CA VAL A 21 -7.14 5.01 9.99
C VAL A 21 -8.16 4.09 10.66
N LEU A 22 -7.77 3.36 11.72
CA LEU A 22 -8.66 2.41 12.40
C LEU A 22 -9.50 3.11 13.47
N VAL A 23 -10.29 4.09 13.04
CA VAL A 23 -11.21 4.86 13.88
C VAL A 23 -12.62 4.82 13.31
N VAL A 24 -13.62 5.01 14.16
CA VAL A 24 -15.01 5.12 13.69
C VAL A 24 -15.24 6.40 12.89
N GLN A 25 -16.17 6.34 11.94
CA GLN A 25 -16.75 7.50 11.27
C GLN A 25 -18.23 7.60 11.68
N PHE A 26 -18.54 8.49 12.61
CA PHE A 26 -19.91 8.67 13.09
C PHE A 26 -20.18 10.14 13.40
N GLY A 27 -20.81 10.84 12.45
CA GLY A 27 -21.13 12.27 12.54
C GLY A 27 -22.60 12.63 12.29
N GLY A 28 -23.45 11.68 11.89
CA GLY A 28 -24.80 12.00 11.41
C GLY A 28 -24.77 12.62 10.01
N ALA A 29 -25.80 13.39 9.63
CA ALA A 29 -25.93 13.90 8.25
C ALA A 29 -24.86 14.95 7.89
N VAL A 30 -24.59 15.88 8.82
CA VAL A 30 -23.68 17.03 8.61
C VAL A 30 -22.54 17.09 9.64
N GLY A 31 -22.35 16.04 10.44
CA GLY A 31 -21.24 15.96 11.39
C GLY A 31 -21.52 16.50 12.80
N THR A 32 -22.75 16.95 13.10
CA THR A 32 -23.10 17.58 14.40
C THR A 32 -23.64 16.61 15.44
N LEU A 33 -24.07 15.40 15.04
CA LEU A 33 -24.78 14.45 15.89
C LEU A 33 -26.03 15.02 16.61
N GLU A 34 -26.60 16.12 16.13
CA GLU A 34 -27.72 16.84 16.77
C GLU A 34 -28.95 15.96 17.06
N LYS A 35 -29.21 14.97 16.19
CA LYS A 35 -30.32 14.01 16.35
C LYS A 35 -30.20 13.14 17.60
N PHE A 36 -29.02 13.09 18.22
CA PHE A 36 -28.75 12.33 19.43
C PHE A 36 -28.68 13.19 20.69
N ALA A 37 -29.01 14.49 20.60
CA ALA A 37 -28.91 15.44 21.69
C ALA A 37 -27.54 15.34 22.41
N ASP A 38 -27.53 15.20 23.73
CA ASP A 38 -26.35 15.05 24.57
C ASP A 38 -25.68 13.67 24.50
N LYS A 39 -26.33 12.67 23.87
CA LYS A 39 -25.86 11.27 23.84
C LYS A 39 -24.91 10.95 22.70
N GLY A 40 -24.72 11.86 21.74
CA GLY A 40 -23.94 11.61 20.51
C GLY A 40 -22.53 11.08 20.79
N ALA A 41 -21.79 11.72 21.69
CA ALA A 41 -20.43 11.31 22.05
C ALA A 41 -20.39 9.94 22.75
N ALA A 42 -21.34 9.68 23.66
CA ALA A 42 -21.44 8.39 24.35
C ALA A 42 -21.76 7.24 23.38
N ILE A 43 -22.64 7.49 22.40
CA ILE A 43 -22.96 6.52 21.35
C ILE A 43 -21.74 6.26 20.46
N ARG A 44 -21.03 7.30 20.02
CA ARG A 44 -19.82 7.18 19.20
C ARG A 44 -18.75 6.32 19.89
N ALA A 45 -18.51 6.58 21.18
CA ALA A 45 -17.55 5.81 21.98
C ALA A 45 -18.00 4.36 22.20
N ALA A 46 -19.30 4.11 22.38
CA ALA A 46 -19.85 2.76 22.48
C ALA A 46 -19.70 1.98 21.16
N LEU A 47 -19.98 2.64 20.03
CA LEU A 47 -19.79 2.08 18.69
C LEU A 47 -18.31 1.74 18.43
N ALA A 48 -17.40 2.64 18.79
CA ALA A 48 -15.96 2.41 18.66
C ALA A 48 -15.51 1.16 19.43
N ARG A 49 -15.95 1.01 20.68
CA ARG A 49 -15.69 -0.20 21.47
C ARG A 49 -16.28 -1.46 20.84
N GLN A 50 -17.53 -1.41 20.35
CA GLN A 50 -18.17 -2.57 19.72
C GLN A 50 -17.44 -3.02 18.46
N LEU A 51 -16.91 -2.08 17.67
CA LEU A 51 -16.18 -2.38 16.43
C LEU A 51 -14.68 -2.62 16.64
N SER A 52 -14.17 -2.51 17.88
CA SER A 52 -12.74 -2.55 18.19
C SER A 52 -11.93 -1.51 17.39
N LEU A 53 -12.49 -0.30 17.24
CA LEU A 53 -11.88 0.85 16.57
C LEU A 53 -11.63 1.99 17.56
N GLY A 54 -10.76 2.93 17.19
CA GLY A 54 -10.54 4.16 17.95
C GLY A 54 -11.74 5.10 17.89
N ASP A 55 -11.98 5.82 18.99
CA ASP A 55 -13.01 6.85 19.08
C ASP A 55 -12.45 8.20 18.56
N ALA A 56 -12.87 8.64 17.37
CA ALA A 56 -12.44 9.92 16.78
C ALA A 56 -13.64 10.80 16.39
N PRO A 57 -13.55 12.14 16.46
CA PRO A 57 -14.56 13.02 15.89
C PRO A 57 -14.82 12.70 14.41
N GLN A 58 -15.97 13.09 13.90
CA GLN A 58 -16.33 12.83 12.50
C GLN A 58 -15.30 13.44 11.53
N TRP A 59 -15.03 12.73 10.43
CA TRP A 59 -14.04 13.09 9.41
C TRP A 59 -14.60 12.97 7.97
N HIS A 60 -15.84 13.42 7.75
CA HIS A 60 -16.51 13.35 6.43
C HIS A 60 -15.72 14.05 5.31
N SER A 61 -15.11 15.19 5.60
CA SER A 61 -14.28 15.98 4.68
C SER A 61 -12.81 16.08 5.11
N GLN A 62 -12.46 15.53 6.27
CA GLN A 62 -11.08 15.47 6.79
C GLN A 62 -10.44 14.14 6.36
N ARG A 63 -9.98 14.07 5.10
CA ARG A 63 -9.53 12.82 4.46
C ARG A 63 -8.03 12.57 4.56
N ASP A 64 -7.32 13.36 5.37
CA ASP A 64 -5.87 13.23 5.61
C ASP A 64 -5.47 11.82 6.06
N ARG A 65 -6.28 11.17 6.93
CA ARG A 65 -6.09 9.77 7.36
C ARG A 65 -6.05 8.79 6.17
N ILE A 66 -6.90 9.01 5.18
CA ILE A 66 -6.99 8.15 3.98
C ILE A 66 -5.82 8.41 3.03
N ALA A 67 -5.44 9.68 2.84
CA ALA A 67 -4.27 10.05 2.06
C ALA A 67 -2.96 9.54 2.70
N GLU A 68 -2.84 9.55 4.02
CA GLU A 68 -1.71 8.99 4.75
C GLU A 68 -1.54 7.49 4.46
N LEU A 69 -2.64 6.72 4.51
CA LEU A 69 -2.62 5.30 4.15
C LEU A 69 -2.20 5.10 2.69
N ALA A 70 -2.74 5.88 1.75
CA ALA A 70 -2.36 5.79 0.34
C ALA A 70 -0.86 6.08 0.13
N SER A 71 -0.32 7.09 0.83
CA SER A 71 1.10 7.42 0.81
C SER A 71 1.95 6.27 1.35
N TRP A 72 1.55 5.68 2.49
CA TRP A 72 2.23 4.51 3.07
C TRP A 72 2.23 3.32 2.11
N LEU A 73 1.11 3.02 1.44
CA LEU A 73 1.00 1.95 0.44
C LEU A 73 1.95 2.18 -0.74
N SER A 74 2.01 3.41 -1.25
CA SER A 74 2.92 3.79 -2.33
C SER A 74 4.39 3.61 -1.93
N LEU A 75 4.76 4.01 -0.71
CA LEU A 75 6.11 3.83 -0.16
C LEU A 75 6.51 2.35 -0.06
N VAL A 76 5.62 1.49 0.45
CA VAL A 76 5.85 0.05 0.55
C VAL A 76 6.09 -0.55 -0.84
N THR A 77 5.19 -0.29 -1.79
CA THR A 77 5.35 -0.81 -3.15
C THR A 77 6.55 -0.23 -3.86
N GLY A 78 6.91 1.04 -3.63
CA GLY A 78 8.11 1.66 -4.18
C GLY A 78 9.39 0.96 -3.72
N GLY A 79 9.48 0.61 -2.44
CA GLY A 79 10.59 -0.17 -1.88
C GLY A 79 10.71 -1.55 -2.53
N LEU A 80 9.59 -2.24 -2.73
CA LEU A 80 9.55 -3.55 -3.38
C LEU A 80 9.82 -3.46 -4.90
N GLY A 81 9.37 -2.39 -5.56
CA GLY A 81 9.65 -2.13 -6.96
C GLY A 81 11.14 -1.88 -7.21
N LYS A 82 11.82 -1.16 -6.32
CA LYS A 82 13.28 -1.00 -6.37
C LYS A 82 13.99 -2.35 -6.26
N PHE A 83 13.57 -3.20 -5.32
CA PHE A 83 14.08 -4.58 -5.20
C PHE A 83 13.85 -5.36 -6.51
N GLY A 84 12.63 -5.33 -7.07
CA GLY A 84 12.34 -5.95 -8.37
C GLY A 84 13.21 -5.43 -9.50
N GLN A 85 13.43 -4.12 -9.59
CA GLN A 85 14.27 -3.52 -10.63
C GLN A 85 15.71 -4.02 -10.56
N ASP A 86 16.30 -4.08 -9.36
CA ASP A 86 17.67 -4.57 -9.19
C ASP A 86 17.79 -6.05 -9.56
N ILE A 87 16.81 -6.88 -9.17
CA ILE A 87 16.77 -8.30 -9.54
C ILE A 87 16.62 -8.49 -11.06
N ALA A 88 15.80 -7.67 -11.72
CA ALA A 88 15.64 -7.72 -13.17
C ALA A 88 16.95 -7.35 -13.89
N LEU A 89 17.68 -6.34 -13.40
CA LEU A 89 18.99 -5.97 -13.94
C LEU A 89 20.04 -7.07 -13.74
N MET A 90 20.11 -7.66 -12.54
CA MET A 90 21.02 -8.79 -12.27
C MET A 90 20.71 -10.00 -13.15
N ALA A 91 19.43 -10.30 -13.37
CA ALA A 91 19.01 -11.38 -14.27
C ALA A 91 19.40 -11.11 -15.74
N GLN A 92 19.42 -9.84 -16.16
CA GLN A 92 19.88 -9.45 -17.49
C GLN A 92 21.41 -9.56 -17.64
N ALA A 93 22.17 -9.31 -16.57
CA ALA A 93 23.64 -9.39 -16.56
C ALA A 93 24.18 -10.84 -16.57
N GLY A 94 23.38 -11.84 -16.22
CA GLY A 94 23.69 -13.27 -16.42
C GLY A 94 24.48 -13.95 -15.29
N ASP A 95 25.47 -13.28 -14.70
CA ASP A 95 26.43 -13.93 -13.77
C ASP A 95 26.23 -13.58 -12.28
N GLU A 96 25.38 -12.60 -11.95
CA GLU A 96 25.27 -12.07 -10.57
C GLU A 96 24.15 -12.68 -9.73
N LEU A 97 23.29 -13.53 -10.32
CA LEU A 97 22.10 -14.05 -9.65
C LEU A 97 21.90 -15.55 -9.90
N GLN A 98 22.14 -16.35 -8.87
CA GLN A 98 21.78 -17.77 -8.90
C GLN A 98 20.33 -17.95 -8.46
N ARG A 99 19.49 -18.53 -9.33
CA ARG A 99 18.06 -18.77 -9.06
C ARG A 99 17.68 -20.23 -9.17
N ALA A 100 16.93 -20.72 -8.18
CA ALA A 100 16.22 -21.99 -8.28
C ALA A 100 14.88 -21.77 -8.99
N GLY A 101 14.71 -22.38 -10.17
CA GLY A 101 13.47 -22.30 -10.96
C GLY A 101 13.26 -20.97 -11.72
N GLY A 102 12.34 -21.01 -12.69
CA GLY A 102 11.96 -19.88 -13.54
C GLY A 102 11.10 -20.36 -14.71
N GLY A 103 10.16 -19.53 -15.17
CA GLY A 103 9.33 -19.87 -16.34
C GLY A 103 10.21 -20.03 -17.58
N SER A 104 10.21 -21.23 -18.18
CA SER A 104 10.92 -21.46 -19.44
C SER A 104 10.12 -20.84 -20.58
N SER A 105 10.75 -19.98 -21.39
CA SER A 105 10.15 -19.58 -22.66
C SER A 105 10.02 -20.79 -23.57
N SER A 106 8.85 -21.02 -24.16
CA SER A 106 8.57 -22.15 -25.05
C SER A 106 9.37 -22.09 -26.37
N ALA A 107 9.91 -20.92 -26.73
CA ALA A 107 10.69 -20.71 -27.96
C ALA A 107 12.22 -20.72 -27.73
N MET A 108 12.70 -20.48 -26.50
CA MET A 108 14.14 -20.41 -26.18
C MET A 108 14.43 -20.96 -24.80
N ALA A 109 14.89 -22.21 -24.72
CA ALA A 109 15.12 -22.95 -23.48
C ALA A 109 16.11 -22.29 -22.50
N HIS A 110 16.97 -21.40 -23.00
CA HIS A 110 17.98 -20.68 -22.21
C HIS A 110 17.52 -19.28 -21.72
N LYS A 111 16.36 -18.76 -22.18
CA LYS A 111 15.87 -17.43 -21.77
C LYS A 111 14.89 -17.54 -20.60
N ARG A 112 15.29 -17.05 -19.43
CA ARG A 112 14.46 -16.98 -18.22
C ARG A 112 14.13 -15.51 -17.91
N ASN A 113 12.91 -15.08 -18.22
CA ASN A 113 12.47 -13.71 -17.91
C ASN A 113 12.19 -13.57 -16.40
N PRO A 114 12.62 -12.48 -15.75
CA PRO A 114 12.39 -12.25 -14.33
C PRO A 114 10.98 -11.70 -14.06
N ILE A 115 9.94 -12.45 -14.45
CA ILE A 115 8.52 -12.00 -14.44
C ILE A 115 8.10 -11.45 -13.08
N ASP A 116 8.44 -12.12 -11.99
CA ASP A 116 8.10 -11.65 -10.64
C ASP A 116 8.79 -10.32 -10.30
N ALA A 117 10.01 -10.10 -10.79
CA ALA A 117 10.75 -8.87 -10.57
C ALA A 117 10.13 -7.71 -11.37
N GLU A 118 9.75 -7.97 -12.63
CA GLU A 118 9.03 -7.02 -13.49
C GLU A 118 7.64 -6.67 -12.92
N MET A 119 6.96 -7.65 -12.32
CA MET A 119 5.68 -7.45 -11.65
C MET A 119 5.81 -6.49 -10.45
N LEU A 120 6.85 -6.63 -9.64
CA LEU A 120 7.10 -5.69 -8.52
C LEU A 120 7.30 -4.25 -9.02
N VAL A 121 8.05 -4.06 -10.11
CA VAL A 121 8.23 -2.72 -10.73
C VAL A 121 6.90 -2.17 -11.22
N THR A 122 6.07 -3.03 -11.83
CA THR A 122 4.76 -2.65 -12.36
C THR A 122 3.81 -2.20 -11.25
N LEU A 123 3.68 -2.99 -10.18
CA LEU A 123 2.83 -2.66 -9.03
C LEU A 123 3.28 -1.40 -8.30
N ALA A 124 4.60 -1.18 -8.20
CA ALA A 124 5.15 0.05 -7.65
C ALA A 124 4.75 1.29 -8.46
N ARG A 125 4.88 1.24 -9.79
CA ARG A 125 4.48 2.33 -10.68
C ARG A 125 2.96 2.55 -10.64
N TYR A 126 2.18 1.47 -10.60
CA TYR A 126 0.72 1.54 -10.46
C TYR A 126 0.33 2.36 -9.22
N ASN A 127 0.82 1.98 -8.03
CA ASN A 127 0.51 2.71 -6.80
C ASN A 127 0.98 4.18 -6.82
N ALA A 128 2.15 4.45 -7.40
CA ALA A 128 2.65 5.82 -7.52
C ALA A 128 1.72 6.70 -8.39
N ILE A 129 1.18 6.15 -9.49
CA ILE A 129 0.21 6.86 -10.35
C ILE A 129 -1.08 7.14 -9.56
N GLN A 130 -1.62 6.11 -8.90
CA GLN A 130 -2.85 6.20 -8.12
C GLN A 130 -2.77 7.20 -6.96
N LEU A 131 -1.59 7.36 -6.34
CA LEU A 131 -1.38 8.27 -5.20
C LEU A 131 -1.79 9.72 -5.52
N SER A 132 -1.52 10.19 -6.74
CA SER A 132 -1.95 11.52 -7.18
C SER A 132 -3.46 11.71 -7.08
N GLY A 133 -4.24 10.70 -7.50
CA GLY A 133 -5.70 10.71 -7.41
C GLY A 133 -6.20 10.72 -5.96
N MET A 134 -5.52 10.01 -5.05
CA MET A 134 -5.83 10.08 -3.62
C MET A 134 -5.58 11.47 -3.03
N HIS A 135 -4.54 12.18 -3.47
CA HIS A 135 -4.31 13.56 -3.05
C HIS A 135 -5.32 14.53 -3.65
N HIS A 136 -5.77 14.32 -4.89
CA HIS A 136 -6.89 15.09 -5.45
C HIS A 136 -8.19 14.87 -4.67
N ALA A 137 -8.41 13.67 -4.13
CA ALA A 137 -9.55 13.35 -3.29
C ALA A 137 -9.54 14.04 -1.90
N LEU A 138 -8.47 14.72 -1.51
CA LEU A 138 -8.47 15.55 -0.28
C LEU A 138 -9.41 16.76 -0.40
N ILE A 139 -9.74 17.18 -1.62
CA ILE A 139 -10.53 18.39 -1.89
C ILE A 139 -12.01 18.06 -1.71
N HIS A 140 -12.44 17.99 -0.45
CA HIS A 140 -13.86 17.89 -0.11
C HIS A 140 -14.47 19.29 0.05
N GLU A 141 -15.52 19.60 -0.72
CA GLU A 141 -16.35 20.78 -0.47
C GLU A 141 -17.27 20.59 0.75
N GLN A 142 -17.36 21.65 1.58
CA GLN A 142 -18.30 21.76 2.71
C GLN A 142 -18.24 20.52 3.65
N GLU A 143 -19.40 19.96 4.02
CA GLU A 143 -19.49 18.83 4.95
C GLU A 143 -19.12 17.50 4.30
N ARG A 144 -19.33 17.32 2.99
CA ARG A 144 -18.95 16.11 2.24
C ARG A 144 -19.06 16.32 0.73
N SER A 145 -17.97 16.03 0.02
CA SER A 145 -17.97 15.90 -1.44
C SER A 145 -18.44 14.52 -1.91
N GLY A 146 -19.38 14.49 -2.84
CA GLY A 146 -19.73 13.23 -3.53
C GLY A 146 -18.64 12.80 -4.51
N ALA A 147 -18.02 13.75 -5.21
CA ALA A 147 -17.04 13.49 -6.25
C ALA A 147 -15.71 12.99 -5.65
N ALA A 148 -15.14 13.73 -4.69
CA ALA A 148 -13.89 13.34 -4.06
C ALA A 148 -14.02 12.01 -3.30
N TRP A 149 -15.12 11.81 -2.58
CA TRP A 149 -15.37 10.55 -1.87
C TRP A 149 -15.49 9.34 -2.81
N THR A 150 -16.19 9.49 -3.94
CA THR A 150 -16.31 8.41 -4.93
C THR A 150 -14.97 8.12 -5.60
N LEU A 151 -14.11 9.12 -5.80
CA LEU A 151 -12.76 8.93 -6.32
C LEU A 151 -11.93 8.03 -5.40
N GLU A 152 -11.99 8.23 -4.08
CA GLU A 152 -11.29 7.35 -3.12
C GLU A 152 -11.73 5.90 -3.24
N TRP A 153 -13.03 5.64 -3.45
CA TRP A 153 -13.59 4.29 -3.57
C TRP A 153 -13.04 3.53 -4.78
N LEU A 154 -12.80 4.23 -5.88
CA LEU A 154 -12.25 3.63 -7.09
C LEU A 154 -10.76 3.33 -6.95
N ILE A 155 -10.04 4.14 -6.18
CA ILE A 155 -8.58 4.10 -6.13
C ILE A 155 -8.06 3.26 -4.97
N LEU A 156 -8.48 3.56 -3.74
CA LEU A 156 -7.85 3.00 -2.54
C LEU A 156 -7.90 1.46 -2.46
N PRO A 157 -9.02 0.78 -2.77
CA PRO A 157 -9.06 -0.68 -2.74
C PRO A 157 -8.03 -1.32 -3.68
N GLN A 158 -7.84 -0.74 -4.87
CA GLN A 158 -6.86 -1.25 -5.83
C GLN A 158 -5.43 -1.03 -5.34
N MET A 159 -5.16 0.09 -4.66
CA MET A 159 -3.84 0.32 -4.05
C MET A 159 -3.51 -0.70 -2.96
N LEU A 160 -4.50 -1.07 -2.14
CA LEU A 160 -4.37 -2.13 -1.14
C LEU A 160 -4.09 -3.48 -1.79
N MET A 161 -4.83 -3.83 -2.84
CA MET A 161 -4.63 -5.08 -3.59
C MET A 161 -3.24 -5.12 -4.24
N ALA A 162 -2.80 -4.01 -4.85
CA ALA A 162 -1.46 -3.92 -5.43
C ALA A 162 -0.35 -4.06 -4.39
N ALA A 163 -0.52 -3.47 -3.20
CA ALA A 163 0.44 -3.62 -2.11
C ALA A 163 0.49 -5.06 -1.56
N GLY A 164 -0.68 -5.69 -1.35
CA GLY A 164 -0.76 -7.09 -0.92
C GLY A 164 -0.21 -8.06 -1.96
N ALA A 165 -0.49 -7.83 -3.25
CA ALA A 165 0.12 -8.60 -4.32
C ALA A 165 1.65 -8.41 -4.34
N SER A 166 2.14 -7.19 -4.14
CA SER A 166 3.58 -6.90 -4.11
C SER A 166 4.29 -7.67 -3.01
N THR A 167 3.72 -7.78 -1.80
CA THR A 167 4.35 -8.54 -0.71
C THR A 167 4.39 -10.04 -1.00
N CYS A 168 3.31 -10.61 -1.55
CA CYS A 168 3.26 -12.01 -1.96
C CYS A 168 4.26 -12.35 -3.08
N VAL A 169 4.35 -11.48 -4.09
CA VAL A 169 5.31 -11.62 -5.19
C VAL A 169 6.74 -11.50 -4.67
N ALA A 170 7.01 -10.54 -3.79
CA ALA A 170 8.33 -10.35 -3.19
C ALA A 170 8.77 -11.55 -2.34
N ASP A 171 7.89 -12.10 -1.50
CA ASP A 171 8.19 -13.31 -0.71
C ASP A 171 8.55 -14.49 -1.61
N ARG A 172 7.74 -14.75 -2.64
CA ARG A 172 8.04 -15.78 -3.64
C ARG A 172 9.38 -15.53 -4.33
N LEU A 173 9.63 -14.29 -4.74
CA LEU A 173 10.86 -13.91 -5.43
C LEU A 173 12.09 -14.16 -4.55
N VAL A 174 12.05 -13.72 -3.29
CA VAL A 174 13.15 -13.94 -2.33
C VAL A 174 13.45 -15.43 -2.16
N ARG A 175 12.43 -16.28 -2.07
CA ARG A 175 12.60 -17.74 -1.94
C ARG A 175 13.29 -18.40 -3.14
N THR A 176 13.28 -17.76 -4.31
CA THR A 176 13.96 -18.29 -5.50
C THR A 176 15.44 -17.90 -5.61
N ILE A 177 15.90 -16.94 -4.80
CA ILE A 177 17.27 -16.43 -4.84
C ILE A 177 18.17 -17.36 -4.00
N ALA A 178 19.11 -18.03 -4.65
CA ALA A 178 20.08 -18.91 -3.99
C ALA A 178 21.35 -18.16 -3.55
N ALA A 179 21.81 -17.21 -4.38
CA ALA A 179 22.94 -16.34 -4.08
C ALA A 179 22.84 -15.02 -4.89
N ILE A 180 23.41 -13.95 -4.35
CA ILE A 180 23.57 -12.65 -5.00
C ILE A 180 25.06 -12.28 -4.98
N GLY A 181 25.60 -11.95 -6.15
CA GLY A 181 27.03 -11.69 -6.35
C GLY A 181 27.81 -12.95 -6.73
N GLY A 182 28.78 -12.81 -7.63
CA GLY A 182 29.75 -13.86 -7.94
C GLY A 182 30.74 -14.05 -6.78
N LYS A 183 31.45 -15.19 -6.75
CA LYS A 183 32.64 -15.33 -5.90
C LYS A 183 33.58 -14.17 -6.22
N ILE A 184 33.86 -13.34 -5.23
CA ILE A 184 34.99 -12.41 -5.31
C ILE A 184 36.22 -13.31 -5.11
N ASP A 185 36.91 -13.61 -6.21
CA ASP A 185 38.22 -14.25 -6.19
C ASP A 185 39.26 -13.31 -5.56
#